data_AF-A0A2T1FGL3-F1
#
_entry.id   AF-A0A2T1FGL3-F1
#
_cell.length_a   1.000
_cell.length_b   1.000
_cell.length_c   1.000
_cell.angle_alpha   90.00
_cell.angle_beta   90.00
_cell.angle_gamma   90.00
#
_symmetry.space_group_name_H-M   'P 1'
#
loop_
_entity.id
_entity.type
_entity.pdbx_description
1 polymer ?
#
loop_
_entity_poly.entity_id
_entity_poly.type
_entity_poly.pdbx_seq_one_letter_code
_entity_poly.pdbx_strand_id
1 'polypeptide(L)'
;MLVSTFEVLVKPQLPRASDLPPGVPVPPGLGNLSRNVLQGYFLTIANVNFFPVTVSVVFTLKFPENPGGAIPSPVNFDDFLNAVDISGVNLFAANPSAKLVPEVVPQNNKARITFTLPENGTGLLILQPNILNSQIITDANFEARGYVEIFLSSLSGSDEATLLITPEQRGTFFKDLNGATPAEVGLDQIAYA
;
A
#
# COMPACT_ATOMS: atom_id res chain seq x y z
N MET A 1 6.30 13.40 12.42
CA MET A 1 7.14 12.30 12.93
C MET A 1 7.34 11.29 11.82
N LEU A 2 8.57 10.88 11.53
CA LEU A 2 8.86 9.76 10.62
C LEU A 2 8.44 8.44 11.28
N VAL A 3 7.74 7.59 10.54
CA VAL A 3 7.22 6.31 11.06
C VAL A 3 8.04 5.14 10.55
N SER A 4 8.01 4.90 9.23
CA SER A 4 8.69 3.77 8.60
C SER A 4 8.86 4.01 7.11
N THR A 5 9.71 3.20 6.49
CA THR A 5 9.65 2.97 5.05
C THR A 5 8.48 2.03 4.73
N PHE A 6 8.09 1.97 3.46
CA PHE A 6 7.09 1.03 2.97
C PHE A 6 7.40 0.56 1.55
N GLU A 7 6.89 -0.61 1.20
CA GLU A 7 6.85 -1.15 -0.15
C GLU A 7 5.45 -1.70 -0.44
N VAL A 8 4.91 -1.32 -1.59
CA VAL A 8 3.60 -1.75 -2.08
C VAL A 8 3.80 -2.26 -3.51
N LEU A 9 3.40 -3.49 -3.81
CA LEU A 9 3.65 -4.10 -5.12
C LEU A 9 2.60 -5.13 -5.57
N VAL A 10 2.48 -5.26 -6.90
CA VAL A 10 1.86 -6.41 -7.59
C VAL A 10 2.88 -6.88 -8.61
N LYS A 11 3.59 -7.98 -8.30
CA LYS A 11 4.66 -8.49 -9.16
C LYS A 11 4.85 -10.01 -9.08
N PRO A 12 5.41 -10.64 -10.11
CA PRO A 12 6.01 -11.97 -9.99
C PRO A 12 7.11 -11.97 -8.92
N GLN A 13 7.08 -12.95 -8.02
CA GLN A 13 8.12 -13.21 -7.02
C GLN A 13 9.44 -13.63 -7.68
N LEU A 14 9.36 -14.33 -8.82
CA LEU A 14 10.51 -14.81 -9.59
C LEU A 14 10.43 -14.27 -11.02
N PRO A 15 11.57 -14.05 -11.69
CA PRO A 15 11.59 -13.68 -13.11
C PRO A 15 10.83 -14.70 -13.95
N ARG A 16 10.08 -14.22 -14.95
CA ARG A 16 9.48 -15.07 -15.97
C ARG A 16 10.55 -15.46 -16.98
N ALA A 17 10.28 -16.50 -17.77
CA ALA A 17 11.17 -16.91 -18.85
C ALA A 17 11.47 -15.76 -19.83
N SER A 18 10.49 -14.88 -20.09
CA SER A 18 10.65 -13.67 -20.91
C SER A 18 11.57 -12.61 -20.29
N ASP A 19 11.76 -12.65 -18.97
CA ASP A 19 12.54 -11.65 -18.22
C ASP A 19 14.02 -12.07 -18.11
N LEU A 20 14.39 -13.27 -18.58
CA LEU A 20 15.77 -13.77 -18.55
C LEU A 20 16.61 -13.19 -19.69
N PRO A 21 17.91 -12.88 -19.45
CA PRO A 21 18.80 -12.43 -20.51
C PRO A 21 18.93 -13.44 -21.67
N PRO A 22 19.17 -12.98 -22.91
CA PRO A 22 19.41 -13.86 -24.04
C PRO A 22 20.52 -14.88 -23.75
N GLY A 23 20.27 -16.16 -24.03
CA GLY A 23 21.23 -17.24 -23.82
C GLY A 23 21.25 -17.84 -22.41
N VAL A 24 20.44 -17.33 -21.47
CA VAL A 24 20.25 -17.96 -20.16
C VAL A 24 19.18 -19.05 -20.26
N PRO A 25 19.50 -20.34 -20.01
CA PRO A 25 18.50 -21.41 -20.02
C PRO A 25 17.46 -21.21 -18.92
N VAL A 26 16.18 -21.44 -19.24
CA VAL A 26 15.11 -21.45 -18.24
C VAL A 26 15.26 -22.69 -17.35
N PRO A 27 15.43 -22.54 -16.02
CA PRO A 27 15.49 -23.69 -15.13
C PRO A 27 14.22 -24.56 -15.22
N PRO A 28 14.35 -25.90 -15.34
CA PRO A 28 13.20 -26.80 -15.29
C PRO A 28 12.41 -26.58 -14.00
N GLY A 29 11.08 -26.42 -14.12
CA GLY A 29 10.20 -26.24 -12.98
C GLY A 29 10.14 -24.82 -12.40
N LEU A 30 10.80 -23.81 -12.99
CA LEU A 30 10.71 -22.42 -12.54
C LEU A 30 9.25 -21.95 -12.41
N GLY A 31 8.41 -22.26 -13.40
CA GLY A 31 6.99 -21.92 -13.37
C GLY A 31 6.19 -22.56 -12.23
N ASN A 32 6.65 -23.67 -11.66
CA ASN A 32 6.02 -24.30 -10.49
C ASN A 32 6.37 -23.56 -9.18
N LEU A 33 7.48 -22.81 -9.18
CA LEU A 33 7.94 -21.99 -8.06
C LEU A 33 7.49 -20.53 -8.20
N SER A 34 7.24 -20.07 -9.42
CA SER A 34 6.75 -18.73 -9.72
C SER A 34 5.37 -18.49 -9.08
N ARG A 35 5.28 -17.40 -8.35
CA ARG A 35 4.05 -16.89 -7.73
C ARG A 35 3.98 -15.39 -8.00
N ASN A 36 2.78 -14.84 -8.01
CA ASN A 36 2.62 -13.40 -7.93
C ASN A 36 2.42 -13.00 -6.47
N VAL A 37 2.88 -11.83 -6.09
CA VAL A 37 2.67 -11.25 -4.77
C VAL A 37 1.85 -9.97 -4.92
N LEU A 38 0.81 -9.85 -4.09
CA LEU A 38 0.16 -8.58 -3.78
C LEU A 38 0.64 -8.17 -2.39
N GLN A 39 1.30 -7.03 -2.30
CA GLN A 39 1.81 -6.51 -1.04
C GLN A 39 1.20 -5.14 -0.76
N GLY A 40 0.62 -5.03 0.43
CA GLY A 40 0.10 -3.78 0.97
C GLY A 40 0.88 -3.34 2.21
N TYR A 41 0.80 -2.05 2.48
CA TYR A 41 1.27 -1.44 3.72
C TYR A 41 0.10 -1.25 4.68
N PHE A 42 0.32 -1.65 5.93
CA PHE A 42 -0.67 -1.64 7.01
C PHE A 42 -0.09 -0.82 8.14
N LEU A 43 -0.85 0.16 8.64
CA LEU A 43 -0.43 1.03 9.71
C LEU A 43 -1.50 1.04 10.78
N THR A 44 -1.21 0.36 11.89
CA THR A 44 -2.06 0.39 13.08
C THR A 44 -1.66 1.58 13.94
N ILE A 45 -2.64 2.40 14.32
CA ILE A 45 -2.46 3.61 15.12
C ILE A 45 -3.44 3.55 16.28
N ALA A 46 -2.91 3.45 17.50
CA ALA A 46 -3.72 3.51 18.71
C ALA A 46 -3.56 4.86 19.42
N ASN A 47 -4.68 5.49 19.70
CA ASN A 47 -4.77 6.70 20.49
C ASN A 47 -4.85 6.32 21.98
N VAL A 48 -3.76 6.48 22.73
CA VAL A 48 -3.71 6.17 24.17
C VAL A 48 -4.08 7.36 25.05
N ASN A 49 -4.53 8.46 24.45
CA ASN A 49 -4.95 9.66 25.17
C ASN A 49 -6.42 9.55 25.59
N PHE A 50 -6.82 10.39 26.54
CA PHE A 50 -8.21 10.53 27.03
C PHE A 50 -9.05 11.53 26.23
N PHE A 51 -8.60 11.91 25.03
CA PHE A 51 -9.30 12.79 24.10
C PHE A 51 -9.12 12.30 22.66
N PRO A 52 -10.05 12.63 21.75
CA PRO A 52 -9.93 12.25 20.34
C PRO A 52 -8.77 12.99 19.67
N VAL A 53 -8.03 12.27 18.82
CA VAL A 53 -6.84 12.81 18.13
C VAL A 53 -7.07 12.77 16.63
N THR A 54 -6.97 13.93 15.98
CA THR A 54 -6.98 14.02 14.52
C THR A 54 -5.56 13.97 13.99
N VAL A 55 -5.26 12.97 13.18
CA VAL A 55 -3.93 12.76 12.58
C VAL A 55 -3.99 12.95 11.08
N SER A 56 -2.90 13.47 10.51
CA SER A 56 -2.62 13.40 9.08
C SER A 56 -1.48 12.43 8.84
N VAL A 57 -1.73 11.37 8.08
CA VAL A 57 -0.71 10.45 7.60
C VAL A 57 -0.31 10.89 6.19
N VAL A 58 0.99 11.07 5.97
CA VAL A 58 1.55 11.54 4.70
C VAL A 58 2.47 10.46 4.15
N PHE A 59 2.18 10.03 2.93
CA PHE A 59 3.02 9.13 2.15
C PHE A 59 3.87 9.94 1.20
N THR A 60 5.18 9.70 1.22
CA THR A 60 6.11 10.24 0.22
C THR A 60 6.72 9.08 -0.54
N LEU A 61 6.66 9.10 -1.87
CA LEU A 61 7.24 8.06 -2.71
C LEU A 61 7.90 8.66 -3.95
N LYS A 62 8.65 7.87 -4.70
CA LYS A 62 9.11 8.26 -6.03
C LYS A 62 8.42 7.37 -7.05
N PHE A 63 7.63 7.98 -7.94
CA PHE A 63 7.03 7.24 -9.04
C PHE A 63 8.13 6.73 -9.98
N PRO A 64 8.02 5.49 -10.49
CA PRO A 64 8.94 4.99 -11.49
C PRO A 64 8.93 5.88 -12.74
N GLU A 65 10.12 6.27 -13.19
CA GLU A 65 10.33 7.00 -14.43
C GLU A 65 10.96 6.05 -15.45
N ASN A 66 10.39 5.96 -16.66
CA ASN A 66 11.02 5.25 -17.77
C ASN A 66 11.17 6.18 -18.98
N PRO A 67 12.37 6.76 -19.23
CA PRO A 67 12.58 7.71 -20.31
C PRO A 67 12.62 7.10 -21.73
N GLY A 68 12.44 5.79 -21.89
CA GLY A 68 12.59 5.10 -23.18
C GLY A 68 11.64 3.93 -23.45
N GLY A 69 10.57 3.76 -22.67
CA GLY A 69 9.61 2.66 -22.82
C GLY A 69 8.30 2.86 -22.06
N ALA A 70 7.50 1.80 -21.92
CA ALA A 70 6.27 1.85 -21.13
C ALA A 70 6.60 2.22 -19.67
N ILE A 71 5.85 3.19 -19.12
CA ILE A 71 6.02 3.65 -17.74
C ILE A 71 5.44 2.56 -16.82
N PRO A 72 6.23 2.00 -15.89
CA PRO A 72 5.72 1.05 -14.90
C PRO A 72 4.66 1.71 -14.02
N SER A 73 3.69 0.95 -13.53
CA SER A 73 2.78 1.45 -12.49
C SER A 73 3.49 1.47 -11.13
N PRO A 74 3.08 2.36 -10.20
CA PRO A 74 2.08 3.42 -10.37
C PRO A 74 2.62 4.65 -11.09
N VAL A 75 1.74 5.38 -11.78
CA VAL A 75 2.06 6.69 -12.39
C VAL A 75 1.51 7.86 -11.58
N ASN A 76 0.54 7.61 -10.70
CA ASN A 76 0.00 8.59 -9.76
C ASN A 76 -0.63 7.89 -8.53
N PHE A 77 -1.21 8.67 -7.61
CA PHE A 77 -1.82 8.15 -6.40
C PHE A 77 -3.22 7.52 -6.58
N ASP A 78 -3.89 7.74 -7.71
CA ASP A 78 -5.17 7.06 -8.03
C ASP A 78 -4.97 5.56 -8.35
N ASP A 79 -3.73 5.17 -8.66
CA ASP A 79 -3.34 3.77 -8.82
C ASP A 79 -3.24 3.01 -7.48
N PHE A 80 -3.46 3.68 -6.34
CA PHE A 80 -3.52 3.07 -5.03
C PHE A 80 -4.96 2.95 -4.54
N LEU A 81 -5.22 1.90 -3.77
CA LEU A 81 -6.42 1.76 -2.96
C LEU A 81 -6.03 1.97 -1.50
N ASN A 82 -6.75 2.86 -0.82
CA ASN A 82 -6.59 3.11 0.59
C ASN A 82 -7.89 2.83 1.36
N ALA A 83 -7.75 2.37 2.60
CA ALA A 83 -8.86 2.15 3.52
C ALA A 83 -8.48 2.58 4.93
N VAL A 84 -9.42 3.20 5.65
CA VAL A 84 -9.28 3.52 7.07
C VAL A 84 -10.38 2.80 7.83
N ASP A 85 -10.00 1.95 8.77
CA ASP A 85 -10.93 1.27 9.67
C ASP A 85 -10.68 1.72 11.11
N ILE A 86 -11.68 2.36 11.71
CA ILE A 86 -11.64 2.83 13.12
C ILE A 86 -12.77 2.20 13.94
N SER A 87 -13.90 1.87 13.29
CA SER A 87 -15.11 1.37 13.92
C SER A 87 -15.50 -0.05 13.49
N GLY A 88 -14.58 -0.78 12.85
CA GLY A 88 -14.85 -2.05 12.18
C GLY A 88 -15.48 -1.88 10.79
N VAL A 89 -15.49 -0.65 10.26
CA VAL A 89 -16.03 -0.31 8.94
C VAL A 89 -14.93 0.35 8.12
N ASN A 90 -14.53 -0.33 7.05
CA ASN A 90 -13.57 0.21 6.09
C ASN A 90 -14.15 1.44 5.37
N LEU A 91 -13.53 2.59 5.60
CA LEU A 91 -13.76 3.80 4.84
C LEU A 91 -12.82 3.80 3.63
N PHE A 92 -13.36 3.59 2.43
CA PHE A 92 -12.60 3.61 1.17
C PHE A 92 -12.54 5.01 0.55
N ALA A 93 -11.72 5.17 -0.49
CA ALA A 93 -11.57 6.42 -1.25
C ALA A 93 -12.88 7.02 -1.84
N ALA A 94 -13.95 6.23 -1.96
CA ALA A 94 -15.29 6.72 -2.33
C ALA A 94 -15.97 7.52 -1.19
N ASN A 95 -15.50 7.39 0.05
CA ASN A 95 -15.90 8.21 1.17
C ASN A 95 -14.96 9.42 1.30
N PRO A 96 -15.48 10.66 1.25
CA PRO A 96 -14.64 11.87 1.29
C PRO A 96 -13.76 11.99 2.54
N SER A 97 -14.12 11.33 3.65
CA SER A 97 -13.38 11.37 4.92
C SER A 97 -12.18 10.41 4.98
N ALA A 98 -12.02 9.52 4.01
CA ALA A 98 -10.92 8.54 3.95
C ALA A 98 -10.34 8.45 2.54
N LYS A 99 -10.15 9.59 1.89
CA LYS A 99 -9.52 9.67 0.59
C LYS A 99 -8.05 10.04 0.74
N LEU A 100 -7.18 9.30 0.04
CA LEU A 100 -5.80 9.72 -0.16
C LEU A 100 -5.80 10.93 -1.12
N VAL A 101 -5.33 12.08 -0.64
CA VAL A 101 -5.33 13.34 -1.39
C VAL A 101 -3.89 13.71 -1.76
N PRO A 102 -3.54 13.72 -3.06
CA PRO A 102 -2.24 14.21 -3.51
C PRO A 102 -2.03 15.67 -3.13
N GLU A 103 -0.81 16.03 -2.72
CA GLU A 103 -0.48 17.43 -2.49
C GLU A 103 -0.49 18.21 -3.82
N VAL A 104 -0.94 19.46 -3.77
CA VAL A 104 -1.11 20.33 -4.95
C VAL A 104 0.23 20.62 -5.66
N VAL A 105 1.36 20.44 -4.97
CA VAL A 105 2.70 20.55 -5.54
C VAL A 105 3.15 19.15 -6.00
N PRO A 106 3.01 18.81 -7.29
CA PRO A 106 3.14 17.42 -7.75
C PRO A 106 4.58 16.91 -7.64
N GLN A 107 5.57 17.82 -7.69
CA GLN A 107 6.99 17.47 -7.61
C GLN A 107 7.39 16.84 -6.26
N ASN A 108 6.56 16.98 -5.23
CA ASN A 108 6.85 16.39 -3.92
C ASN A 108 6.49 14.90 -3.86
N ASN A 109 5.70 14.38 -4.80
CA ASN A 109 5.18 13.00 -4.78
C ASN A 109 4.63 12.60 -3.40
N LYS A 110 3.86 13.53 -2.81
CA LYS A 110 3.24 13.38 -1.50
C LYS A 110 1.74 13.21 -1.63
N ALA A 111 1.17 12.35 -0.80
CA ALA A 111 -0.26 12.30 -0.59
C ALA A 111 -0.59 12.15 0.89
N ARG A 112 -1.72 12.74 1.28
CA ARG A 112 -2.17 12.85 2.67
C ARG A 112 -3.51 12.16 2.84
N ILE A 113 -3.68 11.51 3.98
CA ILE A 113 -4.98 11.11 4.50
C ILE A 113 -5.12 11.65 5.93
N THR A 114 -6.29 12.20 6.25
CA THR A 114 -6.56 12.79 7.57
C THR A 114 -7.81 12.16 8.15
N PHE A 115 -7.73 11.71 9.40
CA PHE A 115 -8.85 11.10 10.12
C PHE A 115 -8.71 11.31 11.62
N THR A 116 -9.82 11.14 12.34
CA THR A 116 -9.89 11.29 13.80
C THR A 116 -10.01 9.94 14.46
N LEU A 117 -9.08 9.64 15.37
CA LEU A 117 -9.13 8.47 16.25
C LEU A 117 -9.83 8.87 17.55
N PRO A 118 -10.89 8.15 17.97
CA PRO A 118 -11.46 8.32 19.31
C PRO A 118 -10.42 8.10 20.41
N GLU A 119 -10.66 8.65 21.58
CA GLU A 119 -9.90 8.34 22.80
C GLU A 119 -9.89 6.83 23.07
N ASN A 120 -8.72 6.29 23.45
CA ASN A 120 -8.52 4.84 23.64
C ASN A 120 -8.87 3.98 22.41
N GLY A 121 -9.07 4.59 21.24
CA GLY A 121 -9.41 3.93 20.00
C GLY A 121 -8.18 3.45 19.25
N THR A 122 -8.36 2.42 18.42
CA THR A 122 -7.34 1.94 17.47
C THR A 122 -7.91 2.02 16.07
N GLY A 123 -7.11 2.55 15.14
CA GLY A 123 -7.43 2.54 13.72
C GLY A 123 -6.40 1.75 12.93
N LEU A 124 -6.84 1.17 11.82
CA LEU A 124 -6.02 0.54 10.81
C LEU A 124 -6.11 1.35 9.51
N LEU A 125 -4.98 1.84 9.05
CA LEU A 125 -4.82 2.39 7.71
C LEU A 125 -4.19 1.34 6.80
N ILE A 126 -4.81 1.11 5.65
CA ILE A 126 -4.32 0.21 4.61
C ILE A 126 -4.00 1.05 3.38
N LEU A 127 -2.81 0.84 2.80
CA LEU A 127 -2.43 1.33 1.49
C LEU A 127 -1.96 0.15 0.64
N GLN A 128 -2.61 -0.08 -0.49
CA GLN A 128 -2.31 -1.20 -1.39
C GLN A 128 -2.43 -0.76 -2.85
N PRO A 129 -1.97 -1.56 -3.82
CA PRO A 129 -2.25 -1.31 -5.22
C PRO A 129 -3.76 -1.30 -5.45
N ASN A 130 -4.25 -0.48 -6.38
CA ASN A 130 -5.67 -0.45 -6.69
C ASN A 130 -6.09 -1.69 -7.49
N ILE A 131 -6.34 -2.78 -6.78
CA ILE A 131 -6.80 -4.05 -7.35
C ILE A 131 -8.19 -3.98 -7.98
N LEU A 132 -8.91 -2.86 -7.85
CA LEU A 132 -10.14 -2.64 -8.62
C LEU A 132 -9.84 -2.20 -10.06
N ASN A 133 -8.62 -1.77 -10.34
CA ASN A 133 -8.12 -1.53 -11.69
C ASN A 133 -7.58 -2.85 -12.27
N SER A 134 -8.32 -3.44 -13.21
CA SER A 134 -7.95 -4.71 -13.85
C SER A 134 -6.60 -4.67 -14.57
N GLN A 135 -6.12 -3.50 -14.98
CA GLN A 135 -4.82 -3.36 -15.64
C GLN A 135 -3.66 -3.63 -14.67
N ILE A 136 -3.79 -3.19 -13.40
CA ILE A 136 -2.78 -3.44 -12.36
C ILE A 136 -2.66 -4.94 -12.08
N ILE A 137 -3.78 -5.66 -12.07
CA ILE A 137 -3.82 -7.12 -11.91
C ILE A 137 -3.22 -7.83 -13.14
N THR A 138 -3.62 -7.41 -14.34
CA THR A 138 -3.23 -8.06 -15.59
C THR A 138 -1.73 -7.91 -15.88
N ASP A 139 -1.19 -6.71 -15.69
CA ASP A 139 0.22 -6.44 -16.00
C ASP A 139 1.15 -7.02 -14.94
N ALA A 140 0.69 -7.11 -13.68
CA ALA A 140 1.48 -7.52 -12.52
C ALA A 140 2.88 -6.85 -12.52
N ASN A 141 2.90 -5.54 -12.81
CA ASN A 141 4.11 -4.73 -12.86
C ASN A 141 3.91 -3.42 -12.10
N PHE A 142 3.44 -3.54 -10.87
CA PHE A 142 3.24 -2.42 -9.95
C PHE A 142 4.29 -2.50 -8.85
N GLU A 143 5.05 -1.43 -8.63
CA GLU A 143 5.95 -1.33 -7.47
C GLU A 143 6.14 0.13 -7.06
N ALA A 144 5.85 0.41 -5.79
CA ALA A 144 6.09 1.69 -5.17
C ALA A 144 6.82 1.51 -3.84
N ARG A 145 7.81 2.37 -3.63
CA ARG A 145 8.61 2.43 -2.39
C ARG A 145 8.66 3.85 -1.90
N GLY A 146 8.60 4.02 -0.59
CA GLY A 146 8.57 5.34 0.02
C GLY A 146 8.73 5.30 1.53
N TYR A 147 8.36 6.40 2.17
CA TYR A 147 8.30 6.54 3.61
C TYR A 147 7.01 7.23 4.06
N VAL A 148 6.65 6.99 5.32
CA VAL A 148 5.43 7.51 5.93
C VAL A 148 5.79 8.46 7.07
N GLU A 149 5.06 9.56 7.12
CA GLU A 149 5.09 10.52 8.21
C GLU A 149 3.70 10.64 8.85
N ILE A 150 3.66 10.89 10.15
CA ILE A 150 2.44 11.25 10.88
C ILE A 150 2.59 12.67 11.43
N PHE A 151 1.56 13.47 11.26
CA PHE A 151 1.43 14.80 11.82
C PHE A 151 0.18 14.86 12.68
N LEU A 152 0.29 15.54 13.82
CA LEU A 152 -0.89 15.98 14.56
C LEU A 152 -1.57 17.07 13.75
N SER A 153 -2.87 16.91 13.49
CA SER A 153 -3.64 17.93 12.77
C SER A 153 -3.90 19.12 13.70
N SER A 154 -3.94 20.34 13.15
CA SER A 154 -4.42 21.52 13.87
C SER A 154 -5.90 21.43 14.27
N LEU A 155 -6.63 20.44 13.74
CA LEU A 155 -7.99 20.09 14.16
C LEU A 155 -8.02 19.18 15.40
N SER A 156 -6.86 18.76 15.90
CA SER A 156 -6.75 18.08 17.19
C SER A 156 -7.06 19.07 18.31
N GLY A 157 -7.80 18.64 19.34
CA GLY A 157 -8.10 19.48 20.51
C GLY A 157 -6.91 19.72 21.45
N SER A 158 -5.72 19.25 21.08
CA SER A 158 -4.47 19.32 21.84
C SER A 158 -3.30 19.51 20.88
N ASP A 159 -2.28 20.22 21.35
CA ASP A 159 -1.01 20.46 20.64
C ASP A 159 -0.02 19.29 20.78
N GLU A 160 -0.31 18.34 21.67
CA GLU A 160 0.46 17.12 21.89
C GLU A 160 -0.47 15.92 22.03
N ALA A 161 -0.03 14.76 21.51
CA ALA A 161 -0.74 13.50 21.64
C ALA A 161 0.27 12.33 21.67
N THR A 162 0.03 11.36 22.55
CA THR A 162 0.79 10.10 22.56
C THR A 162 0.09 9.05 21.70
N LEU A 163 0.80 8.46 20.74
CA LEU A 163 0.26 7.42 19.86
C LEU A 163 1.14 6.17 19.93
N LEU A 164 0.51 4.99 19.94
CA LEU A 164 1.20 3.72 19.71
C LEU A 164 1.05 3.36 18.23
N ILE A 165 2.17 3.10 17.57
CA ILE A 165 2.23 2.89 16.12
C ILE A 165 2.80 1.51 15.81
N THR A 166 2.18 0.79 14.90
CA THR A 166 2.68 -0.50 14.39
C THR A 166 2.59 -0.50 12.86
N PRO A 167 3.70 -0.21 12.16
CA PRO A 167 3.79 -0.37 10.72
C PRO A 167 4.05 -1.84 10.37
N GLU A 168 3.41 -2.33 9.32
CA GLU A 168 3.55 -3.69 8.81
C GLU A 168 3.46 -3.70 7.29
N GLN A 169 4.16 -4.65 6.66
CA GLN A 169 3.95 -5.01 5.27
C GLN A 169 3.35 -6.41 5.24
N ARG A 170 2.26 -6.57 4.48
CA ARG A 170 1.57 -7.86 4.35
C ARG A 170 1.52 -8.26 2.89
N GLY A 171 2.07 -9.42 2.59
CA GLY A 171 2.11 -10.03 1.28
C GLY A 171 1.14 -11.20 1.20
N THR A 172 0.29 -11.22 0.17
CA THR A 172 -0.48 -12.40 -0.21
C THR A 172 0.12 -12.99 -1.48
N PHE A 173 0.42 -14.28 -1.45
CA PHE A 173 0.97 -15.00 -2.59
C PHE A 173 -0.15 -15.68 -3.38
N PHE A 174 -0.12 -15.47 -4.68
CA PHE A 174 -1.08 -16.00 -5.63
C PHE A 174 -0.39 -16.89 -6.65
N LYS A 175 -1.07 -17.99 -7.01
CA LYS A 175 -0.65 -18.83 -8.13
C LYS A 175 -1.02 -18.17 -9.45
N ASP A 176 -2.26 -17.72 -9.55
CA ASP A 176 -2.79 -16.95 -10.68
C ASP A 176 -3.63 -15.78 -10.13
N LEU A 177 -3.30 -14.55 -10.55
CA LEU A 177 -4.05 -13.36 -10.16
C LEU A 177 -5.43 -13.28 -10.84
N ASN A 178 -5.64 -14.03 -11.92
CA ASN A 178 -6.87 -14.06 -12.71
C ASN A 178 -7.68 -15.36 -12.52
N GLY A 179 -7.29 -16.21 -11.56
CA GLY A 179 -7.98 -17.47 -11.30
C GLY A 179 -9.46 -17.24 -10.93
N ALA A 180 -10.34 -18.13 -11.38
CA ALA A 180 -11.79 -17.99 -11.17
C ALA A 180 -12.23 -18.51 -9.79
N THR A 181 -11.40 -19.33 -9.13
CA THR A 181 -11.70 -19.94 -7.84
C THR A 181 -10.61 -19.68 -6.80
N PRO A 182 -10.93 -19.64 -5.49
CA PRO A 182 -9.93 -19.47 -4.43
C PRO A 182 -8.78 -20.48 -4.49
N ALA A 183 -9.05 -21.72 -4.93
CA ALA A 183 -8.04 -22.77 -5.08
C ALA A 183 -7.08 -22.55 -6.27
N GLU A 184 -7.50 -21.78 -7.28
CA GLU A 184 -6.66 -21.35 -8.41
C GLU A 184 -5.86 -20.08 -8.09
N VAL A 185 -6.35 -19.30 -7.10
CA VAL A 185 -5.88 -17.95 -6.81
C VAL A 185 -4.89 -17.96 -5.63
N GLY A 186 -5.32 -18.34 -4.43
CA GLY A 186 -4.56 -18.12 -3.19
C GLY A 186 -3.64 -19.28 -2.81
N LEU A 187 -2.40 -18.96 -2.41
CA LEU A 187 -1.44 -19.94 -1.91
C LEU A 187 -1.12 -19.75 -0.43
N ASP A 188 -0.84 -18.52 0.00
CA ASP A 188 -0.37 -18.22 1.37
C ASP A 188 -0.42 -16.72 1.70
N GLN A 189 -0.35 -16.36 2.98
CA GLN A 189 -0.23 -14.97 3.47
C GLN A 189 0.92 -14.84 4.48
N ILE A 190 1.71 -13.78 4.36
CA ILE A 190 2.81 -13.47 5.28
C ILE A 190 2.70 -12.01 5.71
N ALA A 191 2.90 -11.76 7.01
CA ALA A 191 3.05 -10.43 7.58
C ALA A 191 4.47 -10.27 8.13
N TYR A 192 5.09 -9.13 7.89
CA TYR A 192 6.40 -8.79 8.42
C TYR A 192 6.50 -7.31 8.77
N ALA A 193 7.33 -7.01 9.77
CA ALA A 193 7.54 -5.70 10.36
C ALA A 193 8.93 -5.15 10.01
#